data_AF-A0A258CEV6-F1
#
_entry.id   AF-A0A258CEV6-F1
#
_cell.length_a   1.000
_cell.length_b   1.000
_cell.length_c   1.000
_cell.angle_alpha   90.00
_cell.angle_beta   90.00
_cell.angle_gamma   90.00
#
_symmetry.space_group_name_H-M   'P 1'
#
loop_
_entity.id
_entity.type
_entity.pdbx_description
1 polymer ?
#
loop_
_entity_poly.entity_id
_entity_poly.type
_entity_poly.pdbx_seq_one_letter_code
_entity_poly.pdbx_strand_id
1 'polypeptide(L)'
;MQTFLYMSNMAKAIRRSGEVWLEMAKDIYVEPDRKMKAVGPQGELSSVELLRPIIDEATGEAVAENDLTNAHLDVAVDVGPSFSSQRAAIVRSFTNMMGVVSDPETQQVLQSLILMNMEGEGLRDAREFFRKRLVKIGVMNPTEDDKAAMQAAAANAEEDPNAVFLKAAADEALAKATRARADVIETVADTELKKAKALATLAEIEVANRDQALKVLQTLVPDNRDVSNDLVTVPTTGTGFEVPPEFAERITGLPGEVQHEFIERLSNIR
;
A
#
# COMPACT_ATOMS: atom_id res chain seq x y z
N MET A 1 -20.51 -45.94 36.14
CA MET A 1 -21.95 -46.00 35.81
C MET A 1 -22.81 -45.10 36.70
N GLN A 2 -22.67 -45.12 38.04
CA GLN A 2 -23.52 -44.29 38.92
C GLN A 2 -23.35 -42.77 38.71
N THR A 3 -22.13 -42.26 38.48
CA THR A 3 -21.88 -40.82 38.25
C THR A 3 -22.57 -40.26 37.00
N PHE A 4 -22.70 -41.07 35.96
CA PHE A 4 -23.37 -40.68 34.71
C PHE A 4 -24.87 -40.45 34.89
N LEU A 5 -25.51 -41.26 35.74
CA LEU A 5 -26.94 -41.10 36.04
C LEU A 5 -27.21 -39.78 36.78
N TYR A 6 -26.35 -39.39 37.73
CA TYR A 6 -26.47 -38.11 38.42
C TYR A 6 -26.27 -36.92 37.48
N MET A 7 -25.27 -36.99 36.58
CA MET A 7 -25.06 -35.93 35.59
C MET A 7 -26.23 -35.82 34.59
N SER A 8 -26.78 -36.95 34.13
CA SER A 8 -27.94 -36.96 33.24
C SER A 8 -29.20 -36.40 33.92
N ASN A 9 -29.43 -36.77 35.18
CA ASN A 9 -30.56 -36.24 35.94
C ASN A 9 -30.40 -34.75 36.24
N MET A 10 -29.16 -34.30 36.51
CA MET A 10 -28.84 -32.87 36.64
C MET A 10 -29.13 -32.11 35.34
N ALA A 11 -28.70 -32.62 34.19
CA ALA A 11 -28.98 -32.01 32.89
C ALA A 11 -30.49 -31.86 32.64
N LYS A 12 -31.27 -32.90 32.93
CA LYS A 12 -32.74 -32.88 32.82
C LYS A 12 -33.38 -31.87 33.77
N ALA A 13 -32.93 -31.81 35.02
CA ALA A 13 -33.44 -30.87 36.01
C ALA A 13 -33.14 -29.41 35.62
N ILE A 14 -31.91 -29.13 35.17
CA ILE A 14 -31.50 -27.80 34.72
C ILE A 14 -32.30 -27.40 33.48
N ARG A 15 -32.48 -28.31 32.51
CA ARG A 15 -33.29 -28.05 31.33
C ARG A 15 -34.72 -27.65 31.72
N ARG A 16 -35.35 -28.40 32.62
CA ARG A 16 -36.69 -28.09 33.10
C ARG A 16 -36.74 -26.73 33.81
N SER A 17 -35.72 -26.39 34.61
CA SER A 17 -35.65 -25.08 35.26
C SER A 17 -35.50 -23.92 34.26
N GLY A 18 -34.75 -24.13 33.17
CA GLY A 18 -34.62 -23.15 32.09
C GLY A 18 -35.92 -22.95 31.31
N GLU A 19 -36.66 -24.04 31.03
CA GLU A 19 -37.96 -23.98 30.37
C GLU A 19 -38.97 -23.19 31.21
N VAL A 20 -39.04 -23.46 32.52
CA VAL A 20 -39.92 -22.73 33.44
C VAL A 20 -39.51 -21.25 33.54
N TRP A 21 -38.20 -20.96 33.56
CA TRP A 21 -37.73 -19.59 33.56
C TRP A 21 -38.10 -18.85 32.29
N LEU A 22 -37.95 -19.46 31.10
CA LEU A 22 -38.35 -18.86 29.83
C LEU A 22 -39.86 -18.59 29.78
N GLU A 23 -40.68 -19.52 30.27
CA GLU A 23 -42.14 -19.35 30.34
C GLU A 23 -42.51 -18.14 31.21
N MET A 24 -41.92 -18.02 32.40
CA MET A 24 -42.16 -16.88 33.30
C MET A 24 -41.54 -15.57 32.79
N ALA A 25 -40.40 -15.63 32.08
CA ALA A 25 -39.71 -14.45 31.57
C ALA A 25 -40.56 -13.70 30.54
N LYS A 26 -41.39 -14.42 29.75
CA LYS A 26 -42.35 -13.81 28.81
C LYS A 26 -43.36 -12.90 29.50
N ASP A 27 -43.81 -13.28 30.69
CA ASP A 27 -44.82 -12.53 31.44
C ASP A 27 -44.22 -11.41 32.29
N ILE A 28 -42.97 -11.59 32.76
CA ILE A 28 -42.32 -10.65 33.69
C ILE A 28 -41.55 -9.56 32.94
N TYR A 29 -40.94 -9.86 31.78
CA TYR A 29 -40.09 -8.92 31.04
C TYR A 29 -40.86 -8.13 29.99
N VAL A 30 -41.94 -7.48 30.43
CA VAL A 30 -42.83 -6.63 29.62
C VAL A 30 -42.49 -5.15 29.70
N GLU A 31 -41.51 -4.77 30.53
CA GLU A 31 -41.13 -3.38 30.74
C GLU A 31 -40.16 -2.87 29.67
N PRO A 32 -40.44 -1.71 29.03
CA PRO A 32 -39.52 -1.08 28.09
C PRO A 32 -38.24 -0.59 28.80
N ASP A 33 -37.14 -0.51 28.05
CA ASP A 33 -35.81 -0.02 28.48
C ASP A 33 -35.06 -0.88 29.51
N ARG A 34 -35.48 -2.13 29.71
CA ARG A 34 -34.75 -3.05 30.59
C ARG A 34 -33.43 -3.50 29.94
N LYS A 35 -32.31 -3.14 30.55
CA LYS A 35 -30.96 -3.60 30.17
C LYS A 35 -30.71 -5.02 30.68
N MET A 36 -30.48 -5.94 29.75
CA MET A 36 -30.12 -7.33 30.03
C MET A 36 -28.73 -7.64 29.48
N LYS A 37 -28.03 -8.56 30.14
CA LYS A 37 -26.78 -9.10 29.62
C LYS A 37 -27.11 -10.15 28.58
N ALA A 38 -26.60 -9.98 27.37
CA ALA A 38 -26.64 -10.97 26.31
C ALA A 38 -25.24 -11.54 26.09
N VAL A 39 -25.20 -12.75 25.54
CA VAL A 39 -23.96 -13.41 25.16
C VAL A 39 -23.96 -13.51 23.64
N GLY A 40 -22.98 -12.88 22.99
CA GLY A 40 -22.81 -12.95 21.53
C GLY A 40 -22.38 -14.35 21.07
N PRO A 41 -22.36 -14.61 19.75
CA PRO A 41 -22.00 -15.91 19.19
C PRO A 41 -20.59 -16.38 19.58
N GLN A 42 -19.69 -15.44 19.87
CA GLN A 42 -18.32 -15.69 20.30
C GLN A 42 -18.14 -15.70 21.83
N GLY A 43 -19.24 -15.70 22.60
CA GLY A 43 -19.17 -15.69 24.07
C GLY A 43 -18.92 -14.31 24.69
N GLU A 44 -18.97 -13.25 23.88
CA GLU A 44 -18.77 -11.88 24.34
C GLU A 44 -19.99 -11.39 25.14
N LEU A 45 -19.74 -10.78 26.29
CA LEU A 45 -20.79 -10.18 27.13
C LEU A 45 -21.20 -8.83 26.53
N SER A 46 -22.42 -8.76 26.01
CA SER A 46 -23.02 -7.53 25.51
C SER A 46 -24.19 -7.10 26.40
N SER A 47 -24.53 -5.81 26.38
CA SER A 47 -25.75 -5.30 27.02
C SER A 47 -26.77 -5.04 25.92
N VAL A 48 -27.94 -5.65 26.03
CA VAL A 48 -29.07 -5.46 25.11
C VAL A 48 -30.21 -4.81 25.89
N GLU A 49 -30.87 -3.83 25.30
CA GLU A 49 -32.10 -3.26 25.85
C GLU A 49 -33.31 -3.98 25.23
N LEU A 50 -34.25 -4.37 26.07
CA LEU A 50 -35.49 -5.01 25.65
C LEU A 50 -36.49 -3.96 25.15
N LEU A 51 -37.31 -4.36 24.19
CA LEU A 51 -38.45 -3.60 23.66
C LEU A 51 -38.09 -2.22 23.08
N ARG A 52 -36.96 -2.11 22.37
CA ARG A 52 -36.61 -0.86 21.68
C ARG A 52 -37.58 -0.65 20.51
N PRO A 53 -38.34 0.44 20.44
CA PRO A 53 -39.22 0.69 19.31
C PRO A 53 -38.38 1.01 18.07
N ILE A 54 -38.36 0.07 17.11
CA ILE A 54 -37.73 0.26 15.81
C ILE A 54 -38.83 0.20 14.74
N ILE A 55 -38.70 1.04 13.72
CA ILE A 55 -39.56 0.97 12.55
C ILE A 55 -38.96 -0.11 11.65
N ASP A 56 -39.71 -1.19 11.44
CA ASP A 56 -39.28 -2.25 10.53
C ASP A 56 -39.30 -1.71 9.09
N GLU A 57 -38.14 -1.70 8.43
CA GLU A 57 -37.92 -1.13 7.10
C GLU A 57 -38.75 -1.85 6.01
N ALA A 58 -39.20 -3.07 6.27
CA ALA A 58 -39.99 -3.87 5.33
C ALA A 58 -41.51 -3.66 5.45
N THR A 59 -42.02 -3.37 6.65
CA THR A 59 -43.47 -3.36 6.94
C THR A 59 -43.98 -1.96 7.32
N GLY A 60 -43.09 -1.03 7.70
CA GLY A 60 -43.47 0.32 8.11
C GLY A 60 -44.22 0.37 9.44
N GLU A 61 -44.28 -0.75 10.17
CA GLU A 61 -44.90 -0.85 11.49
C GLU A 61 -43.84 -0.63 12.59
N ALA A 62 -44.27 -0.03 13.69
CA ALA A 62 -43.43 0.13 14.87
C ALA A 62 -43.36 -1.21 15.62
N VAL A 63 -42.29 -1.98 15.38
CA VAL A 63 -42.05 -3.27 16.04
C VAL A 63 -41.08 -3.04 17.19
N ALA A 64 -41.36 -3.65 18.33
CA ALA A 64 -40.43 -3.66 19.45
C ALA A 64 -39.27 -4.63 19.15
N GLU A 65 -38.06 -4.11 18.92
CA GLU A 65 -36.84 -4.89 18.81
C GLU A 65 -36.58 -5.62 20.15
N ASN A 66 -36.19 -6.90 20.07
CA ASN A 66 -35.95 -7.77 21.23
C ASN A 66 -37.19 -7.99 22.12
N ASP A 67 -38.35 -8.22 21.51
CA ASP A 67 -39.54 -8.69 22.21
C ASP A 67 -39.44 -10.19 22.57
N LEU A 68 -39.47 -10.51 23.86
CA LEU A 68 -39.45 -11.88 24.38
C LEU A 68 -40.81 -12.56 24.33
N THR A 69 -41.91 -11.81 24.21
CA THR A 69 -43.29 -12.32 24.18
C THR A 69 -43.50 -13.26 22.99
N ASN A 70 -43.07 -12.80 21.82
CA ASN A 70 -43.18 -13.53 20.55
C ASN A 70 -41.95 -14.41 20.24
N ALA A 71 -40.94 -14.43 21.12
CA ALA A 71 -39.73 -15.21 20.88
C ALA A 71 -39.95 -16.72 21.06
N HIS A 72 -39.58 -17.50 20.03
CA HIS A 72 -39.47 -18.96 20.09
C HIS A 72 -38.05 -19.34 20.50
N LEU A 73 -37.83 -19.52 21.80
CA LEU A 73 -36.54 -19.85 22.38
C LEU A 73 -36.53 -21.29 22.91
N ASP A 74 -35.52 -22.06 22.52
CA ASP A 74 -35.29 -23.41 23.01
C ASP A 74 -34.16 -23.43 24.07
N VAL A 75 -34.27 -24.35 25.03
CA VAL A 75 -33.24 -24.55 26.07
C VAL A 75 -32.33 -25.71 25.70
N ALA A 76 -31.09 -25.40 25.34
CA ALA A 76 -30.01 -26.37 25.26
C ALA A 76 -29.23 -26.39 26.58
N VAL A 77 -29.02 -27.57 27.15
CA VAL A 77 -28.21 -27.75 28.38
C VAL A 77 -27.07 -28.70 28.07
N ASP A 78 -25.86 -28.22 28.34
CA ASP A 78 -24.65 -29.03 28.33
C ASP A 78 -24.11 -29.16 29.77
N VAL A 79 -23.83 -30.40 30.20
CA VAL A 79 -23.30 -30.69 31.54
C VAL A 79 -21.85 -31.14 31.41
N GLY A 80 -20.95 -30.17 31.59
CA GLY A 80 -19.50 -30.41 31.64
C GLY A 80 -18.98 -30.63 33.06
N PRO A 81 -17.68 -30.95 33.21
CA PRO A 81 -17.01 -30.90 34.51
C PRO A 81 -17.19 -29.50 35.11
N SER A 82 -17.57 -29.42 36.40
CA SER A 82 -17.72 -28.14 37.07
C SER A 82 -16.39 -27.39 37.08
N PHE A 83 -16.42 -26.15 36.59
CA PHE A 83 -15.31 -25.21 36.67
C PHE A 83 -15.64 -24.15 37.72
N SER A 84 -14.67 -23.81 38.56
CA SER A 84 -14.82 -22.74 39.55
C SER A 84 -14.88 -21.35 38.91
N SER A 85 -14.29 -21.19 37.73
CA SER A 85 -14.30 -19.94 36.97
C SER A 85 -14.18 -20.19 35.46
N GLN A 86 -14.58 -19.21 34.64
CA GLN A 86 -14.35 -19.25 33.18
C GLN A 86 -12.86 -19.38 32.86
N ARG A 87 -11.99 -18.76 33.65
CA ARG A 87 -10.53 -18.85 33.52
C ARG A 87 -10.04 -20.29 33.73
N ALA A 88 -10.54 -20.98 34.76
CA ALA A 88 -10.22 -22.38 34.99
C ALA A 88 -10.69 -23.30 33.84
N ALA A 89 -11.84 -22.99 33.22
CA ALA A 89 -12.33 -23.69 32.03
C ALA A 89 -11.39 -23.51 30.83
N ILE A 90 -10.97 -22.27 30.59
CA ILE A 90 -10.03 -21.91 29.53
C ILE A 90 -8.69 -22.64 29.72
N VAL A 91 -8.12 -22.61 30.93
CA VAL A 91 -6.86 -23.31 31.24
C VAL A 91 -6.97 -24.81 30.95
N ARG A 92 -8.04 -25.48 31.39
CA ARG A 92 -8.22 -26.91 31.11
C ARG A 92 -8.38 -27.19 29.61
N SER A 93 -9.14 -26.35 28.90
CA SER A 93 -9.35 -26.52 27.46
C SER A 93 -8.04 -26.39 26.67
N PHE A 94 -7.19 -25.43 27.02
CA PHE A 94 -5.90 -25.24 26.38
C PHE A 94 -4.88 -26.30 26.78
N THR A 95 -4.89 -26.78 28.03
CA THR A 95 -4.04 -27.91 28.44
C THR A 95 -4.40 -29.17 27.66
N ASN A 96 -5.70 -29.43 27.45
CA ASN A 96 -6.14 -30.56 26.61
C ASN A 96 -5.68 -30.38 25.15
N MET A 97 -5.76 -29.17 24.61
CA MET A 97 -5.30 -28.86 23.26
C MET A 97 -3.78 -28.99 23.10
N MET A 98 -3.00 -28.66 24.14
CA MET A 98 -1.54 -28.80 24.15
C MET A 98 -1.08 -30.26 23.99
N GLY A 99 -1.88 -31.22 24.47
CA GLY A 99 -1.62 -32.65 24.25
C GLY A 99 -1.85 -33.12 22.81
N VAL A 100 -2.55 -32.33 21.99
CA VAL A 100 -2.93 -32.68 20.61
C VAL A 100 -2.08 -31.93 19.58
N VAL A 101 -1.67 -30.70 19.88
CA VAL A 101 -0.90 -29.85 18.97
C VAL A 101 0.58 -30.23 18.99
N SER A 102 1.16 -30.52 17.83
CA SER A 102 2.57 -30.87 17.65
C SER A 102 3.46 -29.70 17.21
N ASP A 103 2.87 -28.60 16.76
CA ASP A 103 3.61 -27.43 16.28
C ASP A 103 4.20 -26.61 17.46
N PRO A 104 5.53 -26.40 17.52
CA PRO A 104 6.18 -25.66 18.60
C PRO A 104 5.71 -24.22 18.75
N GLU A 105 5.33 -23.54 17.67
CA GLU A 105 4.89 -22.14 17.72
C GLU A 105 3.52 -22.03 18.38
N THR A 106 2.57 -22.86 17.93
CA THR A 106 1.24 -22.95 18.52
C THR A 106 1.29 -23.42 19.98
N GLN A 107 2.18 -24.33 20.33
CA GLN A 107 2.39 -24.74 21.74
C GLN A 107 2.82 -23.56 22.62
N GLN A 108 3.74 -22.71 22.15
CA GLN A 108 4.16 -21.52 22.90
C GLN A 108 3.01 -20.52 23.09
N VAL A 109 2.17 -20.33 22.06
CA VAL A 109 0.98 -19.50 22.15
C VAL A 109 0.00 -20.07 23.18
N LEU A 110 -0.30 -21.37 23.11
CA LEU A 110 -1.20 -22.03 24.07
C LEU A 110 -0.66 -21.96 25.51
N GLN A 111 0.64 -22.16 25.71
CA GLN A 111 1.28 -22.00 27.03
C GLN A 111 1.14 -20.57 27.55
N SER A 112 1.35 -19.57 26.71
CA SER A 112 1.19 -18.17 27.09
C SER A 112 -0.26 -17.81 27.43
N LEU A 113 -1.23 -18.37 26.69
CA LEU A 113 -2.66 -18.22 26.97
C LEU A 113 -3.08 -18.91 28.27
N ILE A 114 -2.51 -20.07 28.59
CA ILE A 114 -2.73 -20.76 29.87
C ILE A 114 -2.21 -19.91 31.02
N LEU A 115 -0.94 -19.48 30.96
CA LEU A 115 -0.32 -18.68 32.02
C LEU A 115 -1.01 -17.33 32.21
N MET A 116 -1.55 -16.74 31.13
CA MET A 116 -2.38 -15.55 31.22
C MET A 116 -3.68 -15.78 32.01
N ASN A 117 -4.27 -16.97 31.89
CA ASN A 117 -5.55 -17.31 32.50
C ASN A 117 -5.43 -18.08 33.83
N MET A 118 -4.24 -18.48 34.25
CA MET A 118 -4.04 -19.10 35.56
C MET A 118 -4.31 -18.11 36.70
N GLU A 119 -5.13 -18.56 37.65
CA GLU A 119 -5.40 -17.83 38.89
C GLU A 119 -4.33 -18.16 39.92
N GLY A 120 -3.66 -17.14 40.45
CA GLY A 120 -2.63 -17.29 41.47
C GLY A 120 -2.08 -15.94 41.94
N GLU A 121 -1.80 -15.85 43.23
CA GLU A 121 -1.10 -14.71 43.81
C GLU A 121 0.35 -14.68 43.28
N GLY A 122 0.86 -13.50 42.92
CA GLY A 122 2.22 -13.34 42.35
C GLY A 122 2.34 -13.59 40.84
N LEU A 123 1.29 -14.04 40.14
CA LEU A 123 1.32 -14.22 38.68
C LEU A 123 1.07 -12.93 37.88
N ARG A 124 0.96 -11.76 38.53
CA ARG A 124 0.63 -10.50 37.84
C ARG A 124 1.68 -10.14 36.78
N ASP A 125 2.96 -10.19 37.15
CA ASP A 125 4.06 -9.78 36.27
C ASP A 125 4.25 -10.79 35.12
N ALA A 126 4.07 -12.08 35.40
CA ALA A 126 4.08 -13.12 34.39
C ALA A 126 2.96 -12.94 33.36
N ARG A 127 1.73 -12.62 33.80
CA ARG A 127 0.60 -12.36 32.89
C ARG A 127 0.85 -11.17 31.99
N GLU A 128 1.42 -10.09 32.51
CA GLU A 128 1.75 -8.91 31.71
C GLU A 128 2.82 -9.22 30.66
N PHE A 129 3.85 -9.98 31.02
CA PHE A 129 4.88 -10.43 30.10
C PHE A 129 4.31 -11.27 28.94
N PHE A 130 3.49 -12.27 29.26
CA PHE A 130 2.89 -13.14 28.23
C PHE A 130 1.87 -12.39 27.37
N ARG A 131 1.17 -11.41 27.92
CA ARG A 131 0.31 -10.51 27.15
C ARG A 131 1.11 -9.70 26.13
N LYS A 132 2.21 -9.07 26.54
CA LYS A 132 3.11 -8.33 25.62
C LYS A 132 3.64 -9.25 24.51
N ARG A 133 3.99 -10.50 24.84
CA ARG A 133 4.41 -11.50 23.85
C ARG A 133 3.28 -11.86 22.88
N LEU A 134 2.07 -12.12 23.37
CA LEU A 134 0.90 -12.44 22.54
C LEU A 134 0.50 -11.28 21.62
N VAL A 135 0.64 -10.06 22.09
CA VAL A 135 0.42 -8.84 21.30
C VAL A 135 1.49 -8.70 20.21
N LYS A 136 2.77 -8.99 20.53
CA LYS A 136 3.86 -8.98 19.54
C LYS A 136 3.68 -10.04 18.44
N ILE A 137 3.13 -11.21 18.78
CA ILE A 137 2.82 -12.29 17.83
C ILE A 137 1.52 -12.00 17.06
N GLY A 138 0.70 -11.03 17.51
CA GLY A 138 -0.55 -10.64 16.84
C GLY A 138 -1.76 -11.52 17.17
N VAL A 139 -1.66 -12.38 18.19
CA VAL A 139 -2.77 -13.24 18.66
C VAL A 139 -3.78 -12.45 19.48
N MET A 140 -3.33 -11.40 20.16
CA MET A 140 -4.18 -10.51 20.96
C MET A 140 -4.15 -9.10 20.39
N ASN A 141 -5.32 -8.47 20.32
CA ASN A 141 -5.43 -7.08 19.91
C ASN A 141 -4.69 -6.15 20.90
N PRO A 142 -3.83 -5.24 20.42
CA PRO A 142 -3.14 -4.28 21.28
C PRO A 142 -4.14 -3.37 22.00
N THR A 143 -4.05 -3.26 23.33
CA THR A 143 -4.74 -2.17 24.04
C THR A 143 -4.03 -0.84 23.87
N GLU A 144 -4.69 0.27 24.18
CA GLU A 144 -4.10 1.62 24.05
C GLU A 144 -2.74 1.72 24.76
N ASP A 145 -2.63 1.15 25.97
CA ASP A 145 -1.37 1.06 26.72
C ASP A 145 -0.31 0.20 26.02
N ASP A 146 -0.70 -0.91 25.39
CA ASP A 146 0.22 -1.77 24.65
C ASP A 146 0.69 -1.11 23.35
N LYS A 147 -0.15 -0.29 22.71
CA LYS A 147 0.21 0.49 21.51
C LYS A 147 1.25 1.55 21.85
N ALA A 148 1.06 2.26 22.96
CA ALA A 148 2.04 3.23 23.44
C ALA A 148 3.39 2.56 23.78
N ALA A 149 3.34 1.41 24.45
CA ALA A 149 4.54 0.62 24.75
C ALA A 149 5.23 0.07 23.49
N MET A 150 4.47 -0.37 22.48
CA MET A 150 5.03 -0.83 21.20
C MET A 150 5.60 0.32 20.36
N GLN A 151 4.99 1.51 20.40
CA GLN A 151 5.54 2.70 19.74
C GLN A 151 6.83 3.16 20.42
N ALA A 152 6.88 3.14 21.76
CA ALA A 152 8.10 3.42 22.52
C ALA A 152 9.18 2.35 22.31
N ALA A 153 8.78 1.08 22.17
CA ALA A 153 9.70 -0.01 21.85
C ALA A 153 10.19 0.04 20.40
N ALA A 154 9.36 0.47 19.44
CA ALA A 154 9.77 0.66 18.06
C ALA A 154 10.70 1.87 17.90
N ALA A 155 10.53 2.91 18.72
CA ALA A 155 11.45 4.05 18.77
C ALA A 155 12.81 3.70 19.41
N ASN A 156 12.87 2.69 20.26
CA ASN A 156 14.09 2.23 20.94
C ASN A 156 14.60 0.86 20.44
N ALA A 157 13.98 0.29 19.40
CA ALA A 157 14.45 -0.94 18.78
C ALA A 157 15.66 -0.61 17.92
N GLU A 158 16.84 -0.87 18.48
CA GLU A 158 18.09 -0.89 17.74
C GLU A 158 17.91 -1.84 16.54
N GLU A 159 18.10 -1.34 15.32
CA GLU A 159 17.92 -2.12 14.09
C GLU A 159 18.76 -3.40 14.22
N ASP A 160 18.12 -4.57 14.08
CA ASP A 160 18.78 -5.87 14.16
C ASP A 160 20.05 -5.83 13.29
N PRO A 161 21.26 -6.13 13.80
CA PRO A 161 22.50 -5.99 13.03
C PRO A 161 22.48 -6.75 11.69
N ASN A 162 21.73 -7.85 11.64
CA ASN A 162 21.51 -8.62 10.42
C ASN A 162 20.59 -7.88 9.42
N ALA A 163 19.58 -7.15 9.90
CA ALA A 163 18.73 -6.30 9.07
C ALA A 163 19.51 -5.09 8.52
N VAL A 164 20.39 -4.49 9.34
CA VAL A 164 21.31 -3.43 8.88
C VAL A 164 22.25 -3.95 7.81
N PHE A 165 22.82 -5.14 7.99
CA PHE A 165 23.68 -5.77 7.00
C PHE A 165 22.95 -6.06 5.68
N LEU A 166 21.73 -6.61 5.75
CA LEU A 166 20.90 -6.86 4.57
C LEU A 166 20.53 -5.57 3.84
N LYS A 167 20.21 -4.51 4.58
CA LYS A 167 19.95 -3.17 4.03
C LYS A 167 21.19 -2.58 3.37
N ALA A 168 22.35 -2.67 4.02
CA ALA A 168 23.62 -2.22 3.45
C ALA A 168 24.00 -3.01 2.18
N ALA A 169 23.79 -4.32 2.15
CA ALA A 169 24.01 -5.15 0.97
C ALA A 169 23.04 -4.81 -0.17
N ALA A 170 21.78 -4.51 0.15
CA ALA A 170 20.79 -4.04 -0.82
C ALA A 170 21.17 -2.66 -1.38
N ASP A 171 21.60 -1.74 -0.53
CA ASP A 171 22.07 -0.41 -0.93
C ASP A 171 23.33 -0.50 -1.81
N GLU A 172 24.26 -1.41 -1.51
CA GLU A 172 25.42 -1.67 -2.37
C GLU A 172 25.01 -2.21 -3.75
N ALA A 173 24.03 -3.12 -3.79
CA ALA A 173 23.50 -3.64 -5.05
C ALA A 173 22.78 -2.55 -5.87
N LEU A 174 22.01 -1.68 -5.22
CA LEU A 174 21.38 -0.52 -5.85
C LEU A 174 22.42 0.48 -6.36
N ALA A 175 23.46 0.77 -5.59
CA ALA A 175 24.56 1.64 -6.00
C ALA A 175 25.27 1.08 -7.25
N LYS A 176 25.55 -0.23 -7.28
CA LYS A 176 26.09 -0.90 -8.46
C LYS A 176 25.15 -0.82 -9.67
N ALA A 177 23.85 -1.02 -9.47
CA ALA A 177 22.86 -0.86 -10.53
C ALA A 177 22.78 0.58 -11.05
N THR A 178 22.88 1.59 -10.17
CA THR A 178 22.91 3.00 -10.59
C THR A 178 24.17 3.35 -11.36
N ARG A 179 25.34 2.83 -10.97
CA ARG A 179 26.59 2.99 -11.73
C ARG A 179 26.46 2.34 -13.10
N ALA A 180 25.98 1.09 -13.17
CA ALA A 180 25.76 0.42 -14.45
C ALA A 180 24.79 1.18 -15.37
N ARG A 181 23.74 1.82 -14.82
CA ARG A 181 22.86 2.70 -15.59
C ARG A 181 23.57 3.97 -16.06
N ALA A 182 24.39 4.58 -15.22
CA ALA A 182 25.17 5.75 -15.58
C ALA A 182 26.18 5.42 -16.70
N ASP A 183 26.87 4.29 -16.61
CA ASP A 183 27.81 3.80 -17.64
C ASP A 183 27.08 3.57 -18.97
N VAL A 184 25.85 3.02 -18.94
CA VAL A 184 25.03 2.88 -20.15
C VAL A 184 24.68 4.25 -20.75
N ILE A 185 24.31 5.23 -19.94
CA ILE A 185 24.02 6.60 -20.44
C ILE A 185 25.28 7.23 -21.04
N GLU A 186 26.44 7.08 -20.39
CA GLU A 186 27.72 7.59 -20.89
C GLU A 186 28.09 6.93 -22.22
N THR A 187 27.97 5.61 -22.34
CA THR A 187 28.25 4.90 -23.60
C THR A 187 27.31 5.32 -24.74
N VAL A 188 26.04 5.60 -24.44
CA VAL A 188 25.07 6.14 -25.42
C VAL A 188 25.48 7.55 -25.85
N ALA A 189 25.78 8.44 -24.89
CA ALA A 189 26.24 9.80 -25.17
C ALA A 189 27.54 9.83 -26.00
N ASP A 190 28.51 8.98 -25.66
CA ASP A 190 29.76 8.82 -26.42
C ASP A 190 29.51 8.32 -27.84
N THR A 191 28.54 7.42 -28.02
CA THR A 191 28.14 6.93 -29.33
C THR A 191 27.52 8.04 -30.17
N GLU A 192 26.68 8.89 -29.58
CA GLU A 192 26.11 10.07 -30.23
C GLU A 192 27.18 11.10 -30.61
N LEU A 193 28.14 11.38 -29.70
CA LEU A 193 29.27 12.25 -29.99
C LEU A 193 30.13 11.72 -31.14
N LYS A 194 30.41 10.42 -31.19
CA LYS A 194 31.15 9.80 -32.30
C LYS A 194 30.40 9.90 -33.62
N LYS A 195 29.08 9.70 -33.63
CA LYS A 195 28.23 9.90 -34.83
C LYS A 195 28.24 11.35 -35.29
N ALA A 196 28.10 12.31 -34.36
CA ALA A 196 28.14 13.74 -34.67
C ALA A 196 29.50 14.15 -35.24
N LYS A 197 30.61 13.67 -34.65
CA LYS A 197 31.96 13.89 -35.20
C LYS A 197 32.13 13.27 -36.59
N ALA A 198 31.62 12.06 -36.82
CA ALA A 198 31.68 11.43 -38.13
C ALA A 198 30.90 12.22 -39.20
N LEU A 199 29.72 12.75 -38.85
CA LEU A 199 28.96 13.62 -39.74
C LEU A 199 29.68 14.94 -40.00
N ALA A 200 30.31 15.54 -38.98
CA ALA A 200 31.10 16.76 -39.14
C ALA A 200 32.30 16.53 -40.08
N THR A 201 33.03 15.42 -39.92
CA THR A 201 34.15 15.10 -40.83
C THR A 201 33.68 14.80 -42.25
N LEU A 202 32.52 14.15 -42.42
CA LEU A 202 31.94 13.93 -43.75
C LEU A 202 31.53 15.25 -44.41
N ALA A 203 30.88 16.14 -43.67
CA ALA A 203 30.53 17.47 -44.15
C ALA A 203 31.77 18.30 -44.52
N GLU A 204 32.83 18.26 -43.70
CA GLU A 204 34.12 18.89 -44.02
C GLU A 204 34.74 18.31 -45.31
N ILE A 205 34.67 16.99 -45.52
CA ILE A 205 35.13 16.35 -46.77
C ILE A 205 34.28 16.79 -47.97
N GLU A 206 32.96 16.87 -47.83
CA GLU A 206 32.08 17.34 -48.90
C GLU A 206 32.36 18.80 -49.28
N VAL A 207 32.54 19.68 -48.28
CA VAL A 207 32.93 21.08 -48.50
C VAL A 207 34.29 21.14 -49.20
N ALA A 208 35.28 20.38 -48.73
CA ALA A 208 36.61 20.34 -49.35
C ALA A 208 36.58 19.82 -50.79
N ASN A 209 35.74 18.82 -51.09
CA ASN A 209 35.56 18.29 -52.45
C ASN A 209 34.86 19.31 -53.36
N ARG A 210 33.85 20.04 -52.86
CA ARG A 210 33.21 21.14 -53.60
C ARG A 210 34.20 22.26 -53.88
N ASP A 211 35.02 22.64 -52.91
CA ASP A 211 36.06 23.67 -53.07
C ASP A 211 37.12 23.25 -54.10
N GLN A 212 37.53 21.98 -54.10
CA GLN A 212 38.43 21.43 -55.13
C GLN A 212 37.77 21.42 -56.52
N ALA A 213 36.51 21.00 -56.61
CA ALA A 213 35.76 21.04 -57.85
C ALA A 213 35.62 22.47 -58.40
N LEU A 214 35.33 23.45 -57.55
CA LEU A 214 35.27 24.87 -57.92
C LEU A 214 36.63 25.39 -58.39
N LYS A 215 37.73 25.01 -57.73
CA LYS A 215 39.09 25.37 -58.18
C LYS A 215 39.41 24.76 -59.54
N VAL A 216 39.05 23.50 -59.77
CA VAL A 216 39.24 22.83 -61.07
C VAL A 216 38.40 23.52 -62.17
N LEU A 217 37.15 23.86 -61.88
CA LEU A 217 36.30 24.61 -62.80
C LEU A 217 36.88 26.00 -63.12
N GLN A 218 37.41 26.72 -62.14
CA GLN A 218 38.10 28.00 -62.36
C GLN A 218 39.35 27.85 -63.23
N THR A 219 40.06 26.72 -63.16
CA THR A 219 41.22 26.46 -64.03
C THR A 219 40.86 25.99 -65.44
N LEU A 220 39.65 25.45 -65.64
CA LEU A 220 39.18 24.92 -66.92
C LEU A 220 38.29 25.88 -67.71
N VAL A 221 37.78 26.95 -67.09
CA VAL A 221 37.09 28.05 -67.78
C VAL A 221 38.12 29.15 -68.07
N PRO A 222 38.68 29.27 -69.29
CA PRO A 222 39.54 30.38 -69.65
C PRO A 222 38.70 31.64 -69.74
N ASP A 223 39.26 32.75 -69.27
CA ASP A 223 38.78 34.12 -69.48
C ASP A 223 38.31 34.31 -70.93
N ASN A 224 36.99 34.36 -71.16
CA ASN A 224 36.42 34.87 -72.40
C ASN A 224 35.90 36.28 -72.15
N ARG A 225 36.83 37.17 -71.76
CA ARG A 225 36.58 38.60 -71.51
C ARG A 225 37.01 39.51 -72.66
N ASP A 226 37.20 38.97 -73.86
CA ASP A 226 37.56 39.75 -75.05
C ASP A 226 36.63 39.46 -76.24
N VAL A 227 35.34 39.83 -76.13
CA VAL A 227 34.52 40.12 -77.33
C VAL A 227 33.58 41.30 -77.08
N SER A 228 33.96 42.44 -77.68
CA SER A 228 33.14 43.58 -78.14
C SER A 228 32.10 44.23 -77.21
N ASN A 229 32.43 45.47 -76.85
CA ASN A 229 31.59 46.68 -76.88
C ASN A 229 30.15 46.50 -77.44
N ASP A 230 29.14 46.68 -76.60
CA ASP A 230 27.93 47.43 -76.97
C ASP A 230 27.24 48.00 -75.71
N LEU A 231 27.05 49.31 -75.74
CA LEU A 231 26.41 50.13 -74.73
C LEU A 231 24.92 49.78 -74.61
N VAL A 232 24.46 49.35 -73.44
CA VAL A 232 23.09 49.58 -73.00
C VAL A 232 23.08 49.96 -71.52
N THR A 233 22.86 51.25 -71.26
CA THR A 233 22.55 51.83 -69.96
C THR A 233 21.12 51.47 -69.53
N VAL A 234 20.92 50.92 -68.33
CA VAL A 234 19.64 50.91 -67.59
C VAL A 234 19.96 51.03 -66.08
N PRO A 235 19.19 51.80 -65.28
CA PRO A 235 19.74 52.61 -64.19
C PRO A 235 19.82 51.90 -62.83
N THR A 236 20.69 52.46 -61.98
CA THR A 236 20.86 52.17 -60.56
C THR A 236 19.67 52.63 -59.72
N THR A 237 19.03 51.68 -59.03
CA THR A 237 18.29 51.80 -57.76
C THR A 237 18.40 50.41 -57.16
N GLY A 238 18.96 50.14 -55.99
CA GLY A 238 18.83 50.76 -54.68
C GLY A 238 18.98 49.59 -53.69
N THR A 239 19.62 49.83 -52.55
CA THR A 239 19.72 49.00 -51.33
C THR A 239 18.93 47.68 -51.32
N GLY A 240 19.62 46.53 -51.22
CA GLY A 240 18.98 45.25 -50.97
C GLY A 240 19.99 44.16 -50.61
N PHE A 241 19.92 43.70 -49.37
CA PHE A 241 20.62 42.53 -48.84
C PHE A 241 20.04 41.27 -49.49
N GLU A 242 20.85 40.47 -50.20
CA GLU A 242 20.42 39.19 -50.79
C GLU A 242 20.77 38.02 -49.87
N VAL A 243 19.73 37.34 -49.39
CA VAL A 243 19.81 36.08 -48.62
C VAL A 243 19.94 34.93 -49.63
N PRO A 244 20.89 33.98 -49.45
CA PRO A 244 21.04 32.84 -50.34
C PRO A 244 19.79 31.92 -50.37
N PRO A 245 19.41 31.41 -51.55
CA PRO A 245 18.11 30.79 -51.82
C PRO A 245 17.83 29.43 -51.16
N GLU A 246 18.73 28.87 -50.36
CA GLU A 246 18.50 27.56 -49.70
C GLU A 246 17.72 27.65 -48.37
N PHE A 247 17.49 28.86 -47.83
CA PHE A 247 16.68 29.06 -46.62
C PHE A 247 15.21 29.44 -46.91
N ALA A 248 14.83 29.61 -48.18
CA ALA A 248 13.50 30.02 -48.59
C ALA A 248 12.42 28.92 -48.52
N GLU A 249 12.80 27.64 -48.39
CA GLU A 249 11.84 26.52 -48.41
C GLU A 249 11.36 26.02 -47.05
N ARG A 250 11.89 26.50 -45.92
CA ARG A 250 11.49 26.01 -44.57
C ARG A 250 10.71 26.99 -43.69
N ILE A 251 10.46 28.22 -44.15
CA ILE A 251 9.74 29.24 -43.37
C ILE A 251 8.35 29.54 -43.97
N THR A 252 7.95 28.85 -45.04
CA THR A 252 6.65 29.04 -45.72
C THR A 252 5.44 28.48 -44.96
N GLY A 253 5.62 27.97 -43.74
CA GLY A 253 4.54 27.44 -42.90
C GLY A 253 4.22 28.22 -41.62
N LEU A 254 4.92 29.32 -41.32
CA LEU A 254 4.78 30.04 -40.04
C LEU A 254 4.29 31.48 -40.24
N PRO A 255 3.34 31.98 -39.40
CA PRO A 255 2.81 33.35 -39.50
C PRO A 255 3.92 34.40 -39.39
N GLY A 256 3.80 35.47 -40.19
CA GLY A 256 4.86 36.47 -40.45
C GLY A 256 5.45 37.18 -39.22
N GLU A 257 4.77 37.17 -38.08
CA GLU A 257 5.28 37.77 -36.83
C GLU A 257 6.51 37.01 -36.27
N VAL A 258 6.57 35.69 -36.44
CA VAL A 258 7.67 34.86 -35.94
C VAL A 258 8.93 34.97 -36.81
N GLN A 259 8.77 35.36 -38.07
CA GLN A 259 9.88 35.54 -39.00
C GLN A 259 10.68 36.82 -38.68
N HIS A 260 9.99 37.87 -38.24
CA HIS A 260 10.63 39.14 -37.89
C HIS A 260 11.47 39.03 -36.61
N GLU A 261 10.99 38.32 -35.59
CA GLU A 261 11.73 38.11 -34.32
C GLU A 261 13.00 37.27 -34.53
N PHE A 262 12.97 36.33 -35.47
CA PHE A 262 14.12 35.46 -35.80
C PHE A 262 15.24 36.22 -36.52
N ILE A 263 14.88 37.17 -37.40
CA ILE A 263 15.83 38.03 -38.12
C ILE A 263 16.44 39.07 -37.18
N GLU A 264 15.68 39.66 -36.25
CA GLU A 264 16.20 40.59 -35.25
C GLU A 264 17.21 39.90 -34.30
N ARG A 265 16.94 38.66 -33.85
CA ARG A 265 17.88 37.91 -33.01
C ARG A 265 19.19 37.54 -33.71
N LEU A 266 19.16 37.25 -35.01
CA LEU A 266 20.36 36.97 -35.80
C LEU A 266 21.23 38.23 -36.04
N SER A 267 20.62 39.42 -36.04
CA SER A 267 21.37 40.69 -36.17
C SER A 267 22.09 41.15 -34.90
N ASN A 268 21.68 40.65 -33.72
CA ASN A 268 22.17 41.08 -32.40
C ASN A 268 23.26 40.16 -31.79
N ILE A 269 23.74 39.15 -32.53
CA ILE A 269 24.90 38.36 -32.12
C ILE A 269 26.13 38.90 -32.86
N ARG A 270 26.76 39.91 -32.27
CA ARG A 270 28.12 40.35 -32.60
C ARG A 270 28.86 40.73 -31.33
#